data_AF-A0A8C4RL82-F1
#
_entry.id   AF-A0A8C4RL82-F1
#
_cell.length_a   1.000
_cell.length_b   1.000
_cell.length_c   1.000
_cell.angle_alpha   90.00
_cell.angle_beta   90.00
_cell.angle_gamma   90.00
#
_symmetry.space_group_name_H-M   'P 1'
#
loop_
_entity.id
_entity.type
_entity.pdbx_description
1 polymer ?
#
loop_
_entity_poly.entity_id
_entity_poly.type
_entity_poly.pdbx_seq_one_letter_code
_entity_poly.pdbx_strand_id
1 'polypeptide(L)'
;MSIAGPLFCVAVGLKPGKRLHPPAALLAFLGILRLLSAQTITCPQSCECSSPGNRVIVKCLSQNLTDVPKDIPPSVKILFVTGNFIQELRSNSFPEPLDQLVNLNFSSNRITSIDPQVFAKMPNLKVLDLSHNQILTFSPEAFSANNSVRELNLSSAMANSSVMPDLYALLQNGSLANLVSLDLSDNQLSFLPGDTFSGLVNLKSLDLRNNSLVSLRKDTFRNLSLHQLDLRSNALKTLCNSTLHSLDTQPDIQVQLLDNSWICDCNIEDFVAWLRRTDIVVDGTSLSCAFPDPLRRIPLVNVDLSQVDCNYEDMKRVLQTSYVFLGIVLALIGVIFLLVLYLNRKGIKKWLYNIRDACRDHMEGYHYRYEINTDPRLTNLSLNSDV
;
A
#
# COMPACT_ATOMS: atom_id res chain seq x y z
N MET A 1 76.64 -29.11 2.57
CA MET A 1 76.42 -27.75 2.03
C MET A 1 77.02 -27.71 0.63
N SER A 2 76.16 -27.48 -0.38
CA SER A 2 76.40 -27.24 -1.84
C SER A 2 77.25 -28.26 -2.61
N ILE A 3 76.72 -29.27 -3.33
CA ILE A 3 75.88 -29.30 -4.57
C ILE A 3 76.59 -28.56 -5.74
N ALA A 4 77.47 -29.23 -6.52
CA ALA A 4 77.23 -30.05 -7.75
C ALA A 4 76.63 -29.23 -8.91
N GLY A 5 77.12 -29.14 -10.16
CA GLY A 5 78.14 -29.82 -10.99
C GLY A 5 77.66 -29.63 -12.46
N PRO A 6 78.48 -29.24 -13.46
CA PRO A 6 77.96 -28.76 -14.75
C PRO A 6 77.75 -29.86 -15.81
N LEU A 7 76.86 -29.51 -16.75
CA LEU A 7 76.35 -30.29 -17.89
C LEU A 7 77.43 -30.93 -18.78
N PHE A 8 77.18 -32.18 -19.16
CA PHE A 8 77.84 -32.88 -20.26
C PHE A 8 77.16 -32.55 -21.60
N CYS A 9 77.99 -32.20 -22.59
CA CYS A 9 77.66 -32.09 -24.00
C CYS A 9 77.78 -33.47 -24.66
N VAL A 10 76.78 -33.90 -25.44
CA VAL A 10 76.96 -34.91 -26.49
C VAL A 10 76.19 -34.45 -27.73
N ALA A 11 76.93 -34.34 -28.83
CA ALA A 11 76.42 -34.08 -30.16
C ALA A 11 76.46 -35.37 -31.02
N VAL A 12 75.78 -35.27 -32.18
CA VAL A 12 75.94 -36.04 -33.42
C VAL A 12 74.93 -37.18 -33.69
N GLY A 13 74.21 -37.07 -34.82
CA GLY A 13 73.96 -38.26 -35.68
C GLY A 13 72.58 -38.48 -36.32
N LEU A 14 72.20 -37.67 -37.32
CA LEU A 14 71.49 -37.97 -38.60
C LEU A 14 70.54 -39.20 -38.80
N LYS A 15 69.24 -38.88 -39.12
CA LYS A 15 68.30 -39.35 -40.20
C LYS A 15 68.09 -40.88 -40.52
N PRO A 16 67.03 -41.26 -41.27
CA PRO A 16 65.60 -40.87 -41.26
C PRO A 16 64.65 -42.09 -41.26
N GLY A 17 63.36 -41.87 -40.92
CA GLY A 17 62.28 -42.78 -41.33
C GLY A 17 61.43 -43.33 -40.20
N LYS A 18 60.27 -42.70 -39.97
CA LYS A 18 58.99 -43.37 -39.71
C LYS A 18 57.87 -42.33 -39.75
N ARG A 19 56.78 -42.70 -40.42
CA ARG A 19 55.54 -41.92 -40.56
C ARG A 19 55.00 -41.57 -39.18
N LEU A 20 54.65 -40.30 -38.95
CA LEU A 20 53.89 -39.86 -37.79
C LEU A 20 52.76 -38.95 -38.27
N HIS A 21 51.53 -39.34 -37.95
CA HIS A 21 50.32 -38.55 -38.18
C HIS A 21 50.46 -37.16 -37.55
N PRO A 22 49.87 -36.09 -38.13
CA PRO A 22 49.87 -34.79 -37.48
C PRO A 22 49.05 -34.87 -36.18
N PRO A 23 49.50 -34.20 -35.10
CA PRO A 23 48.93 -34.37 -33.78
C PRO A 23 47.57 -33.66 -33.68
N ALA A 24 46.72 -34.18 -32.80
CA ALA A 24 45.42 -33.67 -32.38
C ALA A 24 45.47 -32.29 -31.67
N ALA A 25 46.42 -31.42 -32.03
CA ALA A 25 46.62 -30.10 -31.45
C ALA A 25 45.93 -28.98 -32.24
N LEU A 26 45.53 -29.21 -33.51
CA LEU A 26 44.83 -28.19 -34.31
C LEU A 26 43.31 -28.18 -34.12
N LEU A 27 42.72 -29.28 -33.63
CA LEU A 27 41.28 -29.35 -33.31
C LEU A 27 40.96 -28.81 -31.90
N ALA A 28 41.96 -28.71 -31.02
CA ALA A 28 41.79 -28.09 -29.71
C ALA A 28 41.67 -26.56 -29.80
N PHE A 29 42.28 -25.92 -30.81
CA PHE A 29 42.25 -24.46 -30.94
C PHE A 29 40.97 -23.92 -31.60
N LEU A 30 40.29 -24.73 -32.43
CA LEU A 30 38.95 -24.43 -32.96
C LEU A 30 37.82 -24.72 -31.96
N GLY A 31 38.09 -25.58 -30.95
CA GLY A 31 37.18 -25.83 -29.83
C GLY A 31 37.23 -24.78 -28.72
N ILE A 32 38.40 -24.16 -28.49
CA ILE A 32 38.57 -23.15 -27.44
C ILE A 32 38.09 -21.76 -27.88
N LEU A 33 37.99 -21.48 -29.19
CA LEU A 33 37.32 -20.27 -29.70
C LEU A 33 35.77 -20.35 -29.69
N ARG A 34 35.18 -21.48 -29.29
CA ARG A 34 33.75 -21.63 -28.99
C ARG A 34 33.42 -21.57 -27.49
N LEU A 35 34.39 -21.20 -26.65
CA LEU A 35 34.23 -20.92 -25.22
C LEU A 35 34.28 -19.42 -24.91
N LEU A 36 33.94 -18.57 -25.88
CA LEU A 36 33.28 -17.31 -25.54
C LEU A 36 31.88 -17.68 -25.08
N SER A 37 31.71 -17.75 -23.77
CA SER A 37 30.48 -18.11 -23.07
C SER A 37 29.31 -17.26 -23.57
N ALA A 38 28.59 -17.74 -24.57
CA ALA A 38 27.18 -17.43 -24.69
C ALA A 38 26.53 -18.13 -23.50
N GLN A 39 26.41 -17.43 -22.36
CA GLN A 39 25.54 -17.87 -21.29
C GLN A 39 24.16 -18.09 -21.92
N THR A 40 23.77 -19.35 -22.06
CA THR A 40 22.46 -19.70 -22.57
C THR A 40 21.45 -19.27 -21.52
N ILE A 41 20.88 -18.09 -21.71
CA ILE A 41 19.79 -17.59 -20.87
C ILE A 41 18.60 -18.51 -21.11
N THR A 42 18.20 -19.27 -20.09
CA THR A 42 16.98 -20.08 -20.13
C THR A 42 15.79 -19.15 -20.03
N CYS A 43 15.14 -18.88 -21.15
CA CYS A 43 13.97 -18.01 -21.19
C CYS A 43 12.69 -18.81 -20.88
N PRO A 44 11.76 -18.27 -20.07
CA PRO A 44 10.45 -18.88 -19.89
C PRO A 44 9.72 -19.04 -21.22
N GLN A 45 9.04 -20.18 -21.41
CA GLN A 45 8.42 -20.54 -22.70
C GLN A 45 7.45 -19.48 -23.23
N SER A 46 6.69 -18.83 -22.34
CA SER A 46 5.71 -17.80 -22.71
C SER A 46 6.30 -16.39 -22.72
N CYS A 47 7.62 -16.21 -22.61
CA CYS A 47 8.23 -14.90 -22.49
C CYS A 47 9.30 -14.65 -23.55
N GLU A 48 9.55 -13.38 -23.83
CA GLU A 48 10.62 -12.92 -24.69
C GLU A 48 11.81 -12.44 -23.84
N CYS A 49 13.00 -12.97 -24.10
CA CYS A 49 14.22 -12.58 -23.41
C CYS A 49 15.19 -11.88 -24.34
N SER A 50 15.78 -10.78 -23.86
CA SER A 50 16.83 -10.04 -24.57
C SER A 50 17.93 -9.61 -23.59
N SER A 51 19.15 -9.38 -24.10
CA SER A 51 20.31 -9.04 -23.28
C SER A 51 21.17 -7.90 -23.83
N PRO A 52 20.58 -6.73 -24.22
CA PRO A 52 21.36 -5.62 -24.76
C PRO A 52 22.40 -5.14 -23.73
N GLY A 53 23.67 -5.10 -24.13
CA GLY A 53 24.76 -4.62 -23.26
C GLY A 53 24.88 -5.37 -21.92
N ASN A 54 24.62 -6.69 -21.92
CA ASN A 54 24.63 -7.53 -20.71
C ASN A 54 23.58 -7.13 -19.65
N ARG A 55 22.48 -6.51 -20.10
CA ARG A 55 21.28 -6.24 -19.28
C ARG A 55 20.20 -7.23 -19.67
N VAL A 56 20.00 -8.27 -18.87
CA VAL A 56 18.98 -9.29 -19.12
C VAL A 56 17.59 -8.72 -18.84
N ILE A 57 16.75 -8.73 -19.86
CA ILE A 57 15.36 -8.24 -19.84
C ILE A 57 14.46 -9.42 -20.20
N VAL A 58 13.46 -9.68 -19.38
CA VAL A 58 12.44 -10.71 -19.61
C VAL A 58 11.08 -10.03 -19.74
N LYS A 59 10.35 -10.32 -20.81
CA LYS A 59 9.04 -9.74 -21.13
C LYS A 59 7.99 -10.82 -21.32
N CYS A 60 7.02 -10.85 -20.43
CA CYS A 60 5.89 -11.77 -20.42
C CYS A 60 4.59 -10.95 -20.57
N LEU A 61 4.31 -10.49 -21.79
CA LEU A 61 3.25 -9.50 -22.08
C LEU A 61 2.00 -10.18 -22.66
N SER A 62 0.85 -10.06 -22.00
CA SER A 62 -0.44 -10.56 -22.50
C SER A 62 -0.42 -12.04 -22.93
N GLN A 63 0.18 -12.87 -22.08
CA GLN A 63 0.39 -14.30 -22.30
C GLN A 63 -0.63 -15.16 -21.55
N ASN A 64 -1.70 -14.54 -21.02
CA ASN A 64 -2.74 -15.19 -20.23
C ASN A 64 -2.21 -15.96 -19.01
N LEU A 65 -1.06 -15.54 -18.45
CA LEU A 65 -0.46 -16.20 -17.29
C LEU A 65 -1.36 -16.06 -16.06
N THR A 66 -1.60 -17.16 -15.35
CA THR A 66 -2.30 -17.17 -14.06
C THR A 66 -1.35 -17.06 -12.87
N ASP A 67 -0.07 -17.33 -13.09
CA ASP A 67 0.99 -17.37 -12.08
C ASP A 67 2.29 -16.80 -12.63
N VAL A 68 3.16 -16.36 -11.73
CA VAL A 68 4.52 -15.91 -12.08
C VAL A 68 5.33 -17.11 -12.59
N PRO A 69 5.96 -17.04 -13.79
CA PRO A 69 6.81 -18.10 -14.31
C PRO A 69 7.93 -18.47 -13.33
N LYS A 70 8.17 -19.76 -13.10
CA LYS A 70 9.14 -20.24 -12.10
C LYS A 70 10.57 -20.31 -12.63
N ASP A 71 10.72 -20.33 -13.94
CA ASP A 71 11.96 -20.47 -14.70
C ASP A 71 12.57 -19.13 -15.12
N ILE A 72 12.35 -18.07 -14.32
CA ILE A 72 12.95 -16.75 -14.55
C ILE A 72 14.48 -16.84 -14.35
N PRO A 73 15.30 -16.37 -15.32
CA PRO A 73 16.76 -16.35 -15.18
C PRO A 73 17.21 -15.56 -13.94
N PRO A 74 18.08 -16.09 -13.06
CA PRO A 74 18.58 -15.36 -11.89
C PRO A 74 19.37 -14.08 -12.23
N SER A 75 19.87 -13.97 -13.46
CA SER A 75 20.60 -12.80 -13.97
C SER A 75 19.69 -11.67 -14.46
N VAL A 76 18.36 -11.83 -14.39
CA VAL A 76 17.39 -10.83 -14.84
C VAL A 76 17.59 -9.49 -14.13
N LYS A 77 17.62 -8.40 -14.89
CA LYS A 77 17.68 -7.03 -14.37
C LYS A 77 16.37 -6.29 -14.52
N ILE A 78 15.59 -6.60 -15.55
CA ILE A 78 14.25 -6.07 -15.76
C ILE A 78 13.30 -7.20 -16.07
N LEU A 79 12.20 -7.28 -15.32
CA LEU A 79 11.16 -8.27 -15.51
C LEU A 79 9.82 -7.56 -15.72
N PHE A 80 9.24 -7.74 -16.90
CA PHE A 80 7.89 -7.29 -17.22
C PHE A 80 6.96 -8.51 -17.26
N VAL A 81 5.97 -8.55 -16.38
CA VAL A 81 4.91 -9.55 -16.36
C VAL A 81 3.57 -8.80 -16.40
N THR A 82 3.28 -8.16 -17.53
CA THR A 82 2.17 -7.19 -17.65
C THR A 82 1.03 -7.72 -18.50
N GLY A 83 -0.19 -7.30 -18.21
CA GLY A 83 -1.34 -7.66 -19.04
C GLY A 83 -1.77 -9.14 -18.92
N ASN A 84 -1.48 -9.81 -17.80
CA ASN A 84 -1.84 -11.22 -17.58
C ASN A 84 -3.00 -11.36 -16.57
N PHE A 85 -3.25 -12.58 -16.09
CA PHE A 85 -4.33 -12.94 -15.18
C PHE A 85 -3.82 -13.41 -13.81
N ILE A 86 -2.65 -12.92 -13.39
CA ILE A 86 -2.08 -13.25 -12.09
C ILE A 86 -2.95 -12.64 -10.99
N GLN A 87 -3.37 -13.48 -10.05
CA GLN A 87 -4.27 -13.09 -8.96
C GLN A 87 -3.57 -12.85 -7.63
N GLU A 88 -2.48 -13.55 -7.36
CA GLU A 88 -1.84 -13.48 -6.05
C GLU A 88 -0.32 -13.41 -6.19
N LEU A 89 0.31 -12.54 -5.39
CA LEU A 89 1.74 -12.51 -5.20
C LEU A 89 2.05 -13.16 -3.85
N ARG A 90 2.34 -14.46 -3.89
CA ARG A 90 2.65 -15.26 -2.71
C ARG A 90 4.13 -15.25 -2.36
N SER A 91 4.45 -15.58 -1.11
CA SER A 91 5.85 -15.75 -0.66
C SER A 91 6.68 -16.74 -1.50
N ASN A 92 6.03 -17.72 -2.15
CA ASN A 92 6.65 -18.69 -3.05
C ASN A 92 6.52 -18.34 -4.55
N SER A 93 6.01 -17.15 -4.90
CA SER A 93 5.92 -16.69 -6.30
C SER A 93 7.29 -16.67 -6.97
N PHE A 94 8.34 -16.30 -6.22
CA PHE A 94 9.74 -16.30 -6.64
C PHE A 94 10.51 -17.41 -5.90
N PRO A 95 10.76 -18.58 -6.53
CA PRO A 95 11.44 -19.68 -5.88
C PRO A 95 12.92 -19.34 -5.60
N GLU A 96 13.59 -18.73 -6.57
CA GLU A 96 15.01 -18.36 -6.49
C GLU A 96 15.21 -16.87 -6.17
N PRO A 97 16.31 -16.49 -5.50
CA PRO A 97 16.71 -15.09 -5.36
C PRO A 97 16.97 -14.42 -6.71
N LEU A 98 16.48 -13.20 -6.88
CA LEU A 98 16.69 -12.38 -8.08
C LEU A 98 17.57 -11.17 -7.72
N ASP A 99 18.82 -11.45 -7.34
CA ASP A 99 19.75 -10.45 -6.79
C ASP A 99 20.09 -9.32 -7.75
N GLN A 100 19.96 -9.54 -9.07
CA GLN A 100 20.25 -8.55 -10.09
C GLN A 100 19.03 -7.73 -10.52
N LEU A 101 17.84 -8.08 -10.03
CA LEU A 101 16.61 -7.45 -10.47
C LEU A 101 16.51 -6.03 -9.93
N VAL A 102 16.31 -5.08 -10.84
CA VAL A 102 16.22 -3.64 -10.54
C VAL A 102 14.82 -3.10 -10.82
N ASN A 103 14.16 -3.59 -11.86
CA ASN A 103 12.83 -3.14 -12.26
C ASN A 103 11.89 -4.32 -12.44
N LEU A 104 10.77 -4.29 -11.72
CA LEU A 104 9.74 -5.31 -11.73
C LEU A 104 8.39 -4.67 -12.04
N ASN A 105 7.74 -5.13 -13.09
CA ASN A 105 6.45 -4.60 -13.52
C ASN A 105 5.39 -5.71 -13.59
N PHE A 106 4.37 -5.58 -12.75
CA PHE A 106 3.17 -6.41 -12.69
C PHE A 106 1.90 -5.61 -13.03
N SER A 107 2.04 -4.50 -13.76
CA SER A 107 0.90 -3.68 -14.15
C SER A 107 -0.11 -4.46 -15.01
N SER A 108 -1.37 -4.03 -14.95
CA SER A 108 -2.46 -4.61 -15.74
C SER A 108 -2.62 -6.12 -15.54
N ASN A 109 -2.54 -6.59 -14.29
CA ASN A 109 -2.88 -7.96 -13.91
C ASN A 109 -4.23 -7.98 -13.19
N ARG A 110 -4.51 -9.05 -12.43
CA ARG A 110 -5.70 -9.20 -11.59
C ARG A 110 -5.31 -9.43 -10.15
N ILE A 111 -4.20 -8.85 -9.70
CA ILE A 111 -3.66 -9.12 -8.37
C ILE A 111 -4.63 -8.60 -7.32
N THR A 112 -5.11 -9.50 -6.46
CA THR A 112 -6.01 -9.23 -5.35
C THR A 112 -5.32 -9.33 -3.99
N SER A 113 -4.25 -10.12 -3.87
CA SER A 113 -3.51 -10.29 -2.60
C SER A 113 -2.01 -10.25 -2.79
N ILE A 114 -1.33 -9.61 -1.83
CA ILE A 114 0.13 -9.51 -1.72
C ILE A 114 0.56 -10.03 -0.33
N ASP A 115 1.29 -11.14 -0.32
CA ASP A 115 1.78 -11.81 0.89
C ASP A 115 2.91 -11.06 1.60
N PRO A 116 3.12 -11.31 2.90
CA PRO A 116 4.30 -10.83 3.62
C PRO A 116 5.59 -11.34 2.98
N GLN A 117 6.62 -10.48 3.01
CA GLN A 117 7.99 -10.74 2.55
C GLN A 117 8.09 -11.22 1.09
N VAL A 118 7.06 -11.04 0.26
CA VAL A 118 7.08 -11.47 -1.15
C VAL A 118 8.20 -10.79 -1.94
N PHE A 119 8.61 -9.58 -1.56
CA PHE A 119 9.70 -8.85 -2.20
C PHE A 119 11.08 -9.06 -1.57
N ALA A 120 11.19 -9.91 -0.52
CA ALA A 120 12.44 -10.09 0.22
C ALA A 120 13.58 -10.72 -0.59
N LYS A 121 13.24 -11.50 -1.65
CA LYS A 121 14.21 -12.16 -2.55
C LYS A 121 14.76 -11.25 -3.66
N MET A 122 14.49 -9.95 -3.59
CA MET A 122 14.90 -8.96 -4.60
C MET A 122 15.58 -7.75 -3.91
N PRO A 123 16.77 -7.95 -3.30
CA PRO A 123 17.40 -6.94 -2.45
C PRO A 123 17.78 -5.65 -3.18
N ASN A 124 17.95 -5.71 -4.52
CA ASN A 124 18.35 -4.57 -5.37
C ASN A 124 17.19 -3.97 -6.17
N LEU A 125 15.94 -4.35 -5.86
CA LEU A 125 14.76 -3.83 -6.55
C LEU A 125 14.59 -2.33 -6.27
N LYS A 126 14.58 -1.53 -7.33
CA LYS A 126 14.44 -0.06 -7.24
C LYS A 126 13.07 0.42 -7.70
N VAL A 127 12.52 -0.20 -8.74
CA VAL A 127 11.24 0.21 -9.35
C VAL A 127 10.29 -0.97 -9.29
N LEU A 128 9.13 -0.75 -8.66
CA LEU A 128 8.05 -1.71 -8.58
C LEU A 128 6.76 -1.07 -9.09
N ASP A 129 6.20 -1.67 -10.14
CA ASP A 129 4.93 -1.25 -10.72
C ASP A 129 3.86 -2.32 -10.50
N LEU A 130 2.83 -1.96 -9.73
CA LEU A 130 1.65 -2.76 -9.41
C LEU A 130 0.37 -2.08 -9.90
N SER A 131 0.48 -1.07 -10.77
CA SER A 131 -0.65 -0.29 -11.26
C SER A 131 -1.68 -1.13 -12.02
N HIS A 132 -2.91 -0.64 -12.11
CA HIS A 132 -3.99 -1.31 -12.82
C HIS A 132 -4.20 -2.78 -12.37
N ASN A 133 -4.35 -2.97 -11.07
CA ASN A 133 -4.67 -4.24 -10.42
C ASN A 133 -5.95 -4.10 -9.59
N GLN A 134 -6.27 -5.09 -8.74
CA GLN A 134 -7.52 -5.16 -7.98
C GLN A 134 -7.25 -5.59 -6.53
N ILE A 135 -6.25 -4.97 -5.90
CA ILE A 135 -5.74 -5.35 -4.60
C ILE A 135 -6.83 -5.15 -3.53
N LEU A 136 -7.11 -6.23 -2.81
CA LEU A 136 -8.03 -6.31 -1.67
C LEU A 136 -7.27 -6.43 -0.35
N THR A 137 -6.11 -7.09 -0.36
CA THR A 137 -5.26 -7.30 0.82
C THR A 137 -3.81 -7.01 0.48
N PHE A 138 -3.14 -6.21 1.32
CA PHE A 138 -1.74 -5.84 1.13
C PHE A 138 -1.01 -5.97 2.46
N SER A 139 -0.24 -7.05 2.65
CA SER A 139 0.49 -7.23 3.91
C SER A 139 1.41 -6.02 4.19
N PRO A 140 1.31 -5.39 5.37
CA PRO A 140 2.24 -4.32 5.78
C PRO A 140 3.70 -4.78 5.76
N GLU A 141 3.95 -6.07 5.95
CA GLU A 141 5.27 -6.70 5.93
C GLU A 141 5.65 -7.26 4.55
N ALA A 142 5.01 -6.84 3.44
CA ALA A 142 5.37 -7.28 2.09
C ALA A 142 6.84 -6.98 1.72
N PHE A 143 7.39 -5.89 2.27
CA PHE A 143 8.77 -5.46 2.08
C PHE A 143 9.64 -5.82 3.29
N SER A 144 10.88 -6.24 3.05
CA SER A 144 11.88 -6.38 4.10
C SER A 144 12.36 -5.01 4.58
N ALA A 145 12.79 -4.89 5.84
CA ALA A 145 13.27 -3.61 6.39
C ALA A 145 14.51 -3.04 5.66
N ASN A 146 15.26 -3.89 4.96
CA ASN A 146 16.45 -3.53 4.20
C ASN A 146 16.22 -3.42 2.67
N ASN A 147 14.96 -3.34 2.22
CA ASN A 147 14.67 -3.20 0.79
C ASN A 147 15.26 -1.91 0.21
N SER A 148 15.45 -1.89 -1.11
CA SER A 148 16.04 -0.76 -1.85
C SER A 148 15.06 -0.03 -2.76
N VAL A 149 13.75 -0.26 -2.61
CA VAL A 149 12.72 0.31 -3.48
C VAL A 149 12.76 1.83 -3.40
N ARG A 150 12.79 2.48 -4.57
CA ARG A 150 12.85 3.93 -4.77
C ARG A 150 11.58 4.46 -5.42
N GLU A 151 10.95 3.67 -6.29
CA GLU A 151 9.75 4.05 -7.02
C GLU A 151 8.70 2.94 -6.87
N LEU A 152 7.53 3.32 -6.39
CA LEU A 152 6.40 2.43 -6.20
C LEU A 152 5.18 3.03 -6.91
N ASN A 153 4.70 2.33 -7.92
CA ASN A 153 3.48 2.69 -8.63
C ASN A 153 2.33 1.78 -8.18
N LEU A 154 1.34 2.39 -7.54
CA LEU A 154 0.09 1.77 -7.10
C LEU A 154 -1.12 2.47 -7.72
N SER A 155 -0.96 3.16 -8.86
CA SER A 155 -2.09 3.84 -9.50
C SER A 155 -3.15 2.85 -9.98
N SER A 156 -4.43 3.17 -9.75
CA SER A 156 -5.55 2.28 -10.12
C SER A 156 -5.35 0.83 -9.64
N ALA A 157 -4.74 0.62 -8.47
CA ALA A 157 -4.37 -0.70 -7.99
C ALA A 157 -5.38 -1.28 -7.00
N MET A 158 -6.19 -0.45 -6.35
CA MET A 158 -7.08 -0.86 -5.26
C MET A 158 -8.46 -1.27 -5.79
N ALA A 159 -8.99 -2.42 -5.34
CA ALA A 159 -10.33 -2.85 -5.73
C ALA A 159 -11.45 -2.11 -4.98
N ASN A 160 -11.22 -1.77 -3.71
CA ASN A 160 -12.16 -1.02 -2.87
C ASN A 160 -11.44 -0.47 -1.62
N SER A 161 -12.18 0.22 -0.75
CA SER A 161 -11.65 0.85 0.47
C SER A 161 -11.25 -0.12 1.59
N SER A 162 -11.43 -1.44 1.44
CA SER A 162 -11.10 -2.41 2.50
C SER A 162 -9.60 -2.57 2.72
N VAL A 163 -8.78 -2.32 1.68
CA VAL A 163 -7.31 -2.40 1.72
C VAL A 163 -6.67 -1.17 2.39
N MET A 164 -7.44 -0.14 2.72
CA MET A 164 -6.91 1.12 3.26
C MET A 164 -6.12 0.96 4.58
N PRO A 165 -6.59 0.20 5.59
CA PRO A 165 -5.84 0.01 6.83
C PRO A 165 -4.45 -0.61 6.60
N ASP A 166 -4.41 -1.63 5.74
CA ASP A 166 -3.21 -2.33 5.29
C ASP A 166 -2.23 -1.37 4.59
N LEU A 167 -2.74 -0.59 3.64
CA LEU A 167 -1.97 0.42 2.92
C LEU A 167 -1.39 1.46 3.89
N TYR A 168 -2.18 1.99 4.82
CA TYR A 168 -1.69 2.99 5.76
C TYR A 168 -0.63 2.43 6.70
N ALA A 169 -0.83 1.21 7.19
CA ALA A 169 0.17 0.53 8.01
C ALA A 169 1.48 0.32 7.25
N LEU A 170 1.42 -0.06 5.97
CA LEU A 170 2.59 -0.18 5.10
C LEU A 170 3.35 1.16 4.95
N LEU A 171 2.64 2.25 4.70
CA LEU A 171 3.28 3.57 4.48
C LEU A 171 3.85 4.17 5.77
N GLN A 172 3.34 3.75 6.93
CA GLN A 172 3.76 4.23 8.25
C GLN A 172 4.88 3.40 8.89
N ASN A 173 4.98 2.10 8.57
CA ASN A 173 5.88 1.19 9.29
C ASN A 173 7.39 1.41 9.04
N GLY A 174 7.75 2.30 8.11
CA GLY A 174 9.13 2.65 7.80
C GLY A 174 9.87 1.65 6.91
N SER A 175 9.22 0.55 6.49
CA SER A 175 9.82 -0.38 5.52
C SER A 175 10.16 0.33 4.20
N LEU A 176 9.32 1.28 3.77
CA LEU A 176 9.53 2.07 2.56
C LEU A 176 10.30 3.38 2.80
N ALA A 177 11.16 3.45 3.83
CA ALA A 177 11.94 4.66 4.14
C ALA A 177 12.85 5.14 2.99
N ASN A 178 13.20 4.23 2.08
CA ASN A 178 14.02 4.49 0.91
C ASN A 178 13.24 5.07 -0.28
N LEU A 179 11.91 5.10 -0.22
CA LEU A 179 11.05 5.49 -1.33
C LEU A 179 11.23 6.98 -1.66
N VAL A 180 11.34 7.28 -2.96
CA VAL A 180 11.55 8.62 -3.52
C VAL A 180 10.32 9.08 -4.30
N SER A 181 9.65 8.16 -5.01
CA SER A 181 8.43 8.44 -5.76
C SER A 181 7.34 7.44 -5.39
N LEU A 182 6.16 7.94 -5.09
CA LEU A 182 4.96 7.16 -4.80
C LEU A 182 3.79 7.65 -5.65
N ASP A 183 3.22 6.75 -6.43
CA ASP A 183 1.99 7.01 -7.17
C ASP A 183 0.82 6.24 -6.55
N LEU A 184 -0.14 6.98 -6.02
CA LEU A 184 -1.41 6.49 -5.43
C LEU A 184 -2.62 7.04 -6.19
N SER A 185 -2.44 7.50 -7.42
CA SER A 185 -3.51 8.03 -8.24
C SER A 185 -4.60 7.02 -8.54
N ASP A 186 -5.81 7.48 -8.83
CA ASP A 186 -6.90 6.63 -9.32
C ASP A 186 -7.33 5.50 -8.36
N ASN A 187 -7.18 5.68 -7.04
CA ASN A 187 -7.46 4.66 -6.02
C ASN A 187 -8.70 4.94 -5.15
N GLN A 188 -9.50 5.95 -5.51
CA GLN A 188 -10.73 6.33 -4.81
C GLN A 188 -10.50 6.68 -3.31
N LEU A 189 -9.31 7.13 -2.95
CA LEU A 189 -8.96 7.50 -1.58
C LEU A 189 -9.87 8.65 -1.11
N SER A 190 -10.73 8.40 -0.11
CA SER A 190 -11.64 9.42 0.41
C SER A 190 -11.09 10.14 1.64
N PHE A 191 -10.13 9.53 2.33
CA PHE A 191 -9.65 9.98 3.61
C PHE A 191 -8.21 9.51 3.86
N LEU A 192 -7.33 10.44 4.24
CA LEU A 192 -5.96 10.13 4.69
C LEU A 192 -5.84 10.41 6.19
N PRO A 193 -5.47 9.41 7.01
CA PRO A 193 -5.07 9.63 8.39
C PRO A 193 -3.99 10.72 8.55
N GLY A 194 -3.87 11.26 9.77
CA GLY A 194 -2.68 12.03 10.13
C GLY A 194 -1.46 11.11 10.07
N ASP A 195 -0.30 11.64 9.70
CA ASP A 195 0.96 10.90 9.64
C ASP A 195 0.97 9.68 8.69
N THR A 196 0.03 9.55 7.74
CA THR A 196 -0.03 8.41 6.78
C THR A 196 1.30 8.15 6.08
N PHE A 197 2.05 9.19 5.78
CA PHE A 197 3.32 9.09 5.05
C PHE A 197 4.55 9.22 5.95
N SER A 198 4.39 9.18 7.28
CA SER A 198 5.48 9.41 8.23
C SER A 198 6.66 8.43 8.11
N GLY A 199 6.43 7.23 7.58
CA GLY A 199 7.48 6.24 7.30
C GLY A 199 8.30 6.52 6.03
N LEU A 200 7.88 7.47 5.19
CA LEU A 200 8.45 7.74 3.86
C LEU A 200 9.43 8.93 3.87
N VAL A 201 10.43 8.87 4.76
CA VAL A 201 11.31 10.01 5.08
C VAL A 201 12.12 10.58 3.90
N ASN A 202 12.33 9.79 2.84
CA ASN A 202 13.05 10.23 1.64
C ASN A 202 12.14 10.61 0.46
N LEU A 203 10.82 10.59 0.65
CA LEU A 203 9.86 10.82 -0.43
C LEU A 203 9.98 12.22 -0.99
N LYS A 204 10.08 12.32 -2.32
CA LYS A 204 10.21 13.57 -3.09
C LYS A 204 9.04 13.83 -4.00
N SER A 205 8.43 12.79 -4.57
CA SER A 205 7.25 12.91 -5.43
C SER A 205 6.11 12.08 -4.88
N LEU A 206 4.95 12.71 -4.71
CA LEU A 206 3.72 12.08 -4.26
C LEU A 206 2.58 12.44 -5.21
N ASP A 207 2.03 11.42 -5.86
CA ASP A 207 0.87 11.55 -6.74
C ASP A 207 -0.39 11.01 -6.06
N LEU A 208 -1.35 11.90 -5.83
CA LEU A 208 -2.66 11.59 -5.25
C LEU A 208 -3.80 12.02 -6.19
N ARG A 209 -3.51 12.25 -7.48
CA ARG A 209 -4.52 12.70 -8.44
C ARG A 209 -5.67 11.71 -8.58
N ASN A 210 -6.82 12.20 -9.01
CA ASN A 210 -8.00 11.39 -9.31
C ASN A 210 -8.42 10.46 -8.16
N ASN A 211 -8.46 11.02 -6.96
CA ASN A 211 -8.99 10.37 -5.77
C ASN A 211 -10.24 11.13 -5.28
N SER A 212 -10.75 10.78 -4.11
CA SER A 212 -11.98 11.34 -3.54
C SER A 212 -11.70 12.17 -2.28
N LEU A 213 -10.51 12.76 -2.15
CA LEU A 213 -10.09 13.46 -0.94
C LEU A 213 -10.91 14.74 -0.77
N VAL A 214 -11.62 14.86 0.34
CA VAL A 214 -12.47 16.03 0.66
C VAL A 214 -11.73 17.09 1.48
N SER A 215 -10.79 16.64 2.30
CA SER A 215 -9.93 17.50 3.11
C SER A 215 -8.62 16.80 3.42
N LEU A 216 -7.61 17.59 3.78
CA LEU A 216 -6.33 17.10 4.28
C LEU A 216 -6.29 17.35 5.79
N ARG A 217 -5.92 16.33 6.57
CA ARG A 217 -5.79 16.48 8.01
C ARG A 217 -4.51 17.24 8.36
N LYS A 218 -4.50 17.74 9.60
CA LYS A 218 -3.26 18.19 10.23
C LYS A 218 -2.23 17.06 10.17
N ASP A 219 -0.98 17.42 9.91
CA ASP A 219 0.16 16.50 9.94
C ASP A 219 0.13 15.39 8.87
N THR A 220 -0.74 15.46 7.85
CA THR A 220 -0.74 14.49 6.74
C THR A 220 0.63 14.41 6.03
N PHE A 221 1.32 15.54 5.85
CA PHE A 221 2.64 15.62 5.21
C PHE A 221 3.79 15.85 6.21
N ARG A 222 3.56 15.54 7.48
CA ARG A 222 4.56 15.74 8.52
C ARG A 222 5.84 14.96 8.23
N ASN A 223 6.98 15.59 8.48
CA ASN A 223 8.32 15.02 8.28
C ASN A 223 8.64 14.66 6.82
N LEU A 224 7.88 15.15 5.84
CA LEU A 224 8.20 15.01 4.43
C LEU A 224 8.94 16.24 3.90
N SER A 225 9.79 16.03 2.90
CA SER A 225 10.42 17.09 2.11
C SER A 225 10.21 16.83 0.63
N LEU A 226 8.96 17.01 0.21
CA LEU A 226 8.48 16.80 -1.16
C LEU A 226 8.98 17.93 -2.08
N HIS A 227 9.28 17.56 -3.33
CA HIS A 227 9.48 18.48 -4.45
C HIS A 227 8.25 18.53 -5.35
N GLN A 228 7.44 17.48 -5.37
CA GLN A 228 6.23 17.41 -6.19
C GLN A 228 5.09 16.78 -5.39
N LEU A 229 3.95 17.46 -5.38
CA LEU A 229 2.70 17.00 -4.80
C LEU A 229 1.56 17.26 -5.78
N ASP A 230 0.96 16.19 -6.30
CA ASP A 230 -0.19 16.27 -7.20
C ASP A 230 -1.47 15.88 -6.47
N LEU A 231 -2.38 16.84 -6.29
CA LEU A 231 -3.69 16.68 -5.64
C LEU A 231 -4.84 16.98 -6.62
N ARG A 232 -4.56 16.98 -7.93
CA ARG A 232 -5.58 17.30 -8.94
C ARG A 232 -6.72 16.30 -8.95
N SER A 233 -7.87 16.71 -9.46
CA SER A 233 -9.03 15.82 -9.64
C SER A 233 -9.44 15.14 -8.33
N ASN A 234 -9.48 15.90 -7.24
CA ASN A 234 -9.99 15.46 -5.95
C ASN A 234 -11.27 16.26 -5.60
N ALA A 235 -11.75 16.11 -4.36
CA ALA A 235 -12.93 16.82 -3.87
C ALA A 235 -12.58 17.86 -2.79
N LEU A 236 -11.34 18.39 -2.81
CA LEU A 236 -10.88 19.33 -1.79
C LEU A 236 -11.73 20.61 -1.83
N LYS A 237 -12.19 21.00 -0.64
CA LYS A 237 -13.06 22.18 -0.47
C LYS A 237 -12.28 23.42 -0.08
N THR A 238 -11.25 23.25 0.74
CA THR A 238 -10.32 24.28 1.21
C THR A 238 -9.06 23.60 1.74
N LEU A 239 -7.99 24.37 1.95
CA LEU A 239 -6.79 23.94 2.64
C LEU A 239 -6.71 24.63 4.01
N CYS A 240 -6.68 23.85 5.08
CA CYS A 240 -6.58 24.40 6.44
C CYS A 240 -5.19 24.98 6.74
N ASN A 241 -5.10 25.91 7.68
CA ASN A 241 -3.87 26.64 8.03
C ASN A 241 -2.68 25.74 8.37
N SER A 242 -2.93 24.59 9.02
CA SER A 242 -1.88 23.60 9.29
C SER A 242 -1.25 23.03 8.01
N THR A 243 -2.07 22.79 6.99
CA THR A 243 -1.63 22.26 5.70
C THR A 243 -0.89 23.35 4.94
N LEU A 244 -1.41 24.57 4.93
CA LEU A 244 -0.76 25.74 4.32
C LEU A 244 0.64 25.97 4.91
N HIS A 245 0.76 25.97 6.24
CA HIS A 245 2.05 26.10 6.92
C HIS A 245 2.98 24.93 6.59
N SER A 246 2.47 23.69 6.55
CA SER A 246 3.29 22.53 6.21
C SER A 246 3.86 22.65 4.80
N LEU A 247 3.08 23.13 3.83
CA LEU A 247 3.52 23.31 2.45
C LEU A 247 4.53 24.47 2.33
N ASP A 248 4.29 25.60 3.00
CA ASP A 248 5.22 26.74 3.01
C ASP A 248 6.59 26.41 3.62
N THR A 249 6.66 25.41 4.51
CA THR A 249 7.94 24.96 5.08
C THR A 249 8.76 24.04 4.19
N GLN A 250 8.19 23.56 3.07
CA GLN A 250 8.89 22.62 2.18
C GLN A 250 9.73 23.38 1.14
N PRO A 251 11.04 23.09 1.02
CA PRO A 251 11.89 23.76 0.05
C PRO A 251 11.56 23.28 -1.37
N ASP A 252 11.41 24.24 -2.29
CA ASP A 252 11.23 24.02 -3.74
C ASP A 252 10.09 23.05 -4.12
N ILE A 253 9.04 22.96 -3.29
CA ILE A 253 7.87 22.14 -3.61
C ILE A 253 7.06 22.75 -4.75
N GLN A 254 6.57 21.88 -5.65
CA GLN A 254 5.55 22.19 -6.64
C GLN A 254 4.27 21.45 -6.30
N VAL A 255 3.18 22.20 -6.14
CA VAL A 255 1.86 21.68 -5.80
C VAL A 255 0.90 21.90 -6.97
N GLN A 256 0.12 20.88 -7.30
CA GLN A 256 -0.96 20.96 -8.28
C GLN A 256 -2.32 20.69 -7.63
N LEU A 257 -3.27 21.58 -7.86
CA LEU A 257 -4.54 21.68 -7.14
C LEU A 257 -5.76 21.78 -8.08
N LEU A 258 -5.57 21.79 -9.39
CA LEU A 258 -6.64 21.88 -10.39
C LEU A 258 -7.72 20.80 -10.19
N ASP A 259 -8.91 21.05 -10.72
CA ASP A 259 -10.01 20.09 -10.73
C ASP A 259 -10.45 19.64 -9.32
N ASN A 260 -10.44 20.57 -8.37
CA ASN A 260 -11.02 20.40 -7.03
C ASN A 260 -12.27 21.29 -6.86
N SER A 261 -13.13 20.94 -5.90
CA SER A 261 -14.42 21.61 -5.67
C SER A 261 -14.31 22.68 -4.58
N TRP A 262 -13.54 23.74 -4.87
CA TRP A 262 -13.25 24.81 -3.91
C TRP A 262 -14.51 25.55 -3.45
N ILE A 263 -14.71 25.63 -2.13
CA ILE A 263 -15.84 26.28 -1.49
C ILE A 263 -15.41 27.66 -1.02
N CYS A 264 -15.88 28.71 -1.70
CA CYS A 264 -15.60 30.10 -1.38
C CYS A 264 -16.59 30.65 -0.34
N ASP A 265 -16.58 30.04 0.85
CA ASP A 265 -17.31 30.49 2.04
C ASP A 265 -16.36 31.18 3.04
N CYS A 266 -16.85 31.45 4.25
CA CYS A 266 -16.08 32.13 5.30
C CYS A 266 -14.75 31.47 5.67
N ASN A 267 -14.57 30.18 5.38
CA ASN A 267 -13.35 29.43 5.70
C ASN A 267 -12.30 29.49 4.59
N ILE A 268 -12.57 30.20 3.49
CA ILE A 268 -11.66 30.28 2.33
C ILE A 268 -10.59 31.37 2.47
N GLU A 269 -10.78 32.29 3.42
CA GLU A 269 -9.96 33.51 3.56
C GLU A 269 -8.47 33.22 3.63
N ASP A 270 -8.05 32.34 4.55
CA ASP A 270 -6.65 31.98 4.73
C ASP A 270 -6.05 31.31 3.49
N PHE A 271 -6.83 30.45 2.82
CA PHE A 271 -6.38 29.77 1.61
C PHE A 271 -6.20 30.74 0.44
N VAL A 272 -7.13 31.67 0.24
CA VAL A 272 -7.02 32.71 -0.80
C VAL A 272 -5.87 33.66 -0.51
N ALA A 273 -5.70 34.10 0.75
CA ALA A 273 -4.61 34.96 1.16
C ALA A 273 -3.25 34.30 0.94
N TRP A 274 -3.14 33.01 1.26
CA TRP A 274 -1.97 32.20 0.98
C TRP A 274 -1.69 32.04 -0.51
N LEU A 275 -2.72 31.70 -1.31
CA LEU A 275 -2.61 31.48 -2.74
C LEU A 275 -2.14 32.74 -3.51
N ARG A 276 -2.51 33.94 -3.03
CA ARG A 276 -2.06 35.22 -3.61
C ARG A 276 -0.57 35.50 -3.39
N ARG A 277 0.03 34.94 -2.33
CA ARG A 277 1.42 35.18 -1.94
C ARG A 277 2.36 34.11 -2.48
N THR A 278 1.89 32.86 -2.52
CA THR A 278 2.74 31.70 -2.82
C THR A 278 2.94 31.52 -4.33
N ASP A 279 4.11 31.02 -4.71
CA ASP A 279 4.48 30.60 -6.06
C ASP A 279 4.61 29.07 -6.20
N ILE A 280 4.42 28.32 -5.10
CA ILE A 280 4.56 26.86 -5.09
C ILE A 280 3.41 26.15 -5.82
N VAL A 281 2.26 26.80 -5.97
CA VAL A 281 1.08 26.23 -6.64
C VAL A 281 1.14 26.53 -8.13
N VAL A 282 1.56 25.52 -8.91
CA VAL A 282 1.86 25.67 -10.34
C VAL A 282 0.62 26.09 -11.15
N ASP A 283 -0.55 25.60 -10.76
CA ASP A 283 -1.84 25.84 -11.41
C ASP A 283 -2.72 26.87 -10.66
N GLY A 284 -2.13 27.65 -9.74
CA GLY A 284 -2.86 28.51 -8.79
C GLY A 284 -3.78 29.54 -9.45
N THR A 285 -3.39 30.10 -10.61
CA THR A 285 -4.19 31.08 -11.37
C THR A 285 -5.40 30.47 -12.06
N SER A 286 -5.40 29.15 -12.27
CA SER A 286 -6.50 28.42 -12.91
C SER A 286 -7.54 27.91 -11.89
N LEU A 287 -7.25 28.01 -10.59
CA LEU A 287 -8.18 27.58 -9.55
C LEU A 287 -9.37 28.53 -9.47
N SER A 288 -10.59 27.97 -9.43
CA SER A 288 -11.82 28.75 -9.36
C SER A 288 -12.80 28.18 -8.34
N CYS A 289 -13.67 29.04 -7.80
CA CYS A 289 -14.72 28.63 -6.89
C CYS A 289 -15.72 27.69 -7.57
N ALA A 290 -16.03 26.58 -6.93
CA ALA A 290 -17.11 25.69 -7.33
C ALA A 290 -18.45 26.09 -6.67
N PHE A 291 -18.38 26.63 -5.45
CA PHE A 291 -19.52 27.06 -4.63
C PHE A 291 -19.12 28.32 -3.83
N PRO A 292 -20.04 29.21 -3.41
CA PRO A 292 -21.47 29.25 -3.73
C PRO A 292 -21.77 29.69 -5.17
N ASP A 293 -23.01 29.49 -5.63
CA ASP A 293 -23.43 29.83 -7.01
C ASP A 293 -23.08 31.27 -7.46
N PRO A 294 -23.21 32.32 -6.62
CA PRO A 294 -22.82 33.69 -7.00
C PRO A 294 -21.33 33.85 -7.30
N LEU A 295 -20.47 33.03 -6.68
CA LEU A 295 -19.02 33.07 -6.84
C LEU A 295 -18.50 32.00 -7.80
N ARG A 296 -19.39 31.16 -8.36
CA ARG A 296 -19.00 30.03 -9.18
C ARG A 296 -18.19 30.45 -10.41
N ARG A 297 -17.08 29.74 -10.68
CA ARG A 297 -16.09 30.01 -11.73
C ARG A 297 -15.27 31.29 -11.55
N ILE A 298 -15.45 32.04 -10.47
CA ILE A 298 -14.55 33.16 -10.16
C ILE A 298 -13.19 32.58 -9.76
N PRO A 299 -12.06 33.04 -10.34
CA PRO A 299 -10.74 32.60 -9.93
C PRO A 299 -10.48 32.88 -8.45
N LEU A 300 -9.92 31.92 -7.72
CA LEU A 300 -9.71 32.03 -6.26
C LEU A 300 -8.90 33.28 -5.88
N VAL A 301 -7.86 33.57 -6.64
CA VAL A 301 -7.00 34.75 -6.44
C VAL A 301 -7.78 36.07 -6.56
N ASN A 302 -8.90 36.08 -7.29
CA ASN A 302 -9.73 37.26 -7.56
C ASN A 302 -10.99 37.35 -6.68
N VAL A 303 -11.18 36.42 -5.72
CA VAL A 303 -12.34 36.44 -4.83
C VAL A 303 -12.30 37.68 -3.94
N ASP A 304 -13.36 38.48 -3.99
CA ASP A 304 -13.56 39.60 -3.07
C ASP A 304 -14.07 39.05 -1.73
N LEU A 305 -13.20 39.07 -0.71
CA LEU A 305 -13.49 38.54 0.62
C LEU A 305 -14.62 39.30 1.33
N SER A 306 -14.93 40.53 0.91
CA SER A 306 -16.05 41.30 1.48
C SER A 306 -17.43 40.79 1.02
N GLN A 307 -17.48 40.05 -0.08
CA GLN A 307 -18.71 39.46 -0.64
C GLN A 307 -18.97 38.04 -0.13
N VAL A 308 -18.02 37.48 0.62
CA VAL A 308 -18.16 36.17 1.25
C VAL A 308 -19.06 36.36 2.47
N ASP A 309 -20.26 35.78 2.43
CA ASP A 309 -21.25 35.90 3.50
C ASP A 309 -20.79 35.12 4.75
N CYS A 310 -20.15 35.82 5.68
CA CYS A 310 -19.64 35.28 6.93
C CYS A 310 -20.62 35.46 8.11
N ASN A 311 -21.91 35.68 7.85
CA ASN A 311 -22.84 36.00 8.91
C ASN A 311 -23.13 34.76 9.79
N TYR A 312 -22.47 34.68 10.94
CA TYR A 312 -22.51 33.56 11.90
C TYR A 312 -23.94 33.16 12.33
N GLU A 313 -24.92 34.07 12.21
CA GLU A 313 -26.32 33.79 12.52
C GLU A 313 -26.98 32.76 11.59
N ASP A 314 -26.60 32.70 10.31
CA ASP A 314 -27.21 31.76 9.37
C ASP A 314 -26.69 30.32 9.57
N MET A 315 -25.43 30.14 9.98
CA MET A 315 -24.88 28.82 10.34
C MET A 315 -25.59 28.22 11.57
N LYS A 316 -25.97 29.06 12.56
CA LYS A 316 -26.76 28.63 13.72
C LYS A 316 -28.16 28.20 13.32
N ARG A 317 -28.80 28.88 12.35
CA ARG A 317 -30.12 28.49 11.84
C ARG A 317 -30.08 27.12 11.15
N VAL A 318 -29.06 26.85 10.32
CA VAL A 318 -28.92 25.55 9.66
C VAL A 318 -28.69 24.41 10.66
N LEU A 319 -27.78 24.58 11.64
CA LEU A 319 -27.59 23.57 12.70
C LEU A 319 -28.86 23.36 13.52
N GLN A 320 -29.57 24.44 13.86
CA GLN A 320 -30.82 24.39 14.62
C GLN A 320 -31.91 23.62 13.86
N THR A 321 -32.04 23.81 12.54
CA THR A 321 -33.00 23.04 11.73
C THR A 321 -32.66 21.54 11.69
N SER A 322 -31.37 21.18 11.67
CA SER A 322 -30.90 19.79 11.72
C SER A 322 -31.23 19.11 13.07
N TYR A 323 -30.98 19.80 14.20
CA TYR A 323 -31.31 19.27 15.52
C TYR A 323 -32.82 19.15 15.77
N VAL A 324 -33.62 20.09 15.24
CA VAL A 324 -35.09 19.99 15.30
C VAL A 324 -35.57 18.78 14.52
N PHE A 325 -35.02 18.54 13.32
CA PHE A 325 -35.35 17.36 12.52
C PHE A 325 -34.97 16.05 13.24
N LEU A 326 -33.75 15.98 13.81
CA LEU A 326 -33.32 14.83 14.61
C LEU A 326 -34.23 14.61 15.82
N GLY A 327 -34.62 15.68 16.51
CA GLY A 327 -35.55 15.62 17.64
C GLY A 327 -36.93 15.06 17.24
N ILE A 328 -37.45 15.47 16.08
CA ILE A 328 -38.72 14.95 15.55
C ILE A 328 -38.59 13.46 15.22
N VAL A 329 -37.50 13.03 14.58
CA VAL A 329 -37.26 11.62 14.25
C VAL A 329 -37.16 10.77 15.52
N LEU A 330 -36.42 11.21 16.52
CA LEU A 330 -36.29 10.50 17.80
C LEU A 330 -37.63 10.43 18.55
N ALA A 331 -38.43 11.50 18.52
CA ALA A 331 -39.77 11.50 19.11
C ALA A 331 -40.69 10.48 18.41
N LEU A 332 -40.66 10.41 17.07
CA LEU A 332 -41.43 9.43 16.30
C LEU A 332 -41.01 7.99 16.62
N ILE A 333 -39.70 7.71 16.71
CA ILE A 333 -39.19 6.41 17.14
C ILE A 333 -39.69 6.07 18.55
N GLY A 334 -39.64 7.03 19.48
CA GLY A 334 -40.14 6.85 20.84
C GLY A 334 -41.65 6.53 20.88
N VAL A 335 -42.46 7.24 20.10
CA VAL A 335 -43.91 7.00 20.00
C VAL A 335 -44.19 5.61 19.42
N ILE A 336 -43.49 5.20 18.36
CA ILE A 336 -43.62 3.87 17.76
C ILE A 336 -43.24 2.79 18.78
N PHE A 337 -42.13 2.97 19.49
CA PHE A 337 -41.69 2.02 20.52
C PHE A 337 -42.72 1.88 21.64
N LEU A 338 -43.24 3.00 22.16
CA LEU A 338 -44.30 2.99 23.17
C LEU A 338 -45.59 2.33 22.65
N LEU A 339 -45.95 2.57 21.38
CA LEU A 339 -47.10 1.92 20.75
C LEU A 339 -46.91 0.40 20.65
N VAL A 340 -45.72 -0.06 20.24
CA VAL A 340 -45.37 -1.49 20.19
C VAL A 340 -45.46 -2.11 21.60
N LEU A 341 -44.92 -1.46 22.62
CA LEU A 341 -45.05 -1.91 24.01
C LEU A 341 -46.50 -1.95 24.47
N TYR A 342 -47.30 -0.94 24.10
CA TYR A 342 -48.71 -0.84 24.48
C TYR A 342 -49.55 -1.95 23.83
N LEU A 343 -49.36 -2.20 22.53
CA LEU A 343 -50.06 -3.26 21.79
C LEU A 343 -49.68 -4.64 22.33
N ASN A 344 -48.42 -4.84 22.69
CA ASN A 344 -47.92 -6.09 23.23
C ASN A 344 -48.01 -6.20 24.76
N ARG A 345 -48.61 -5.24 25.46
CA ARG A 345 -48.56 -5.15 26.93
C ARG A 345 -49.04 -6.40 27.65
N LYS A 346 -50.06 -7.08 27.12
CA LYS A 346 -50.60 -8.32 27.71
C LYS A 346 -49.64 -9.49 27.51
N GLY A 347 -49.03 -9.59 26.33
CA GLY A 347 -48.01 -10.60 26.02
C GLY A 347 -46.74 -10.41 26.85
N ILE A 348 -46.25 -9.17 26.95
CA ILE A 348 -45.09 -8.81 27.78
C ILE A 348 -45.36 -9.12 29.26
N LYS A 349 -46.53 -8.78 29.79
CA LYS A 349 -46.90 -9.14 31.16
C LYS A 349 -46.90 -10.65 31.37
N LYS A 350 -47.51 -11.41 30.46
CA LYS A 350 -47.55 -12.88 30.54
C LYS A 350 -46.14 -13.48 30.49
N TRP A 351 -45.29 -12.99 29.59
CA TRP A 351 -43.89 -13.39 29.47
C TRP A 351 -43.09 -13.07 30.74
N LEU A 352 -43.27 -11.87 31.31
CA LEU A 352 -42.59 -11.46 32.54
C LEU A 352 -43.01 -12.31 33.75
N TYR A 353 -44.30 -12.64 33.88
CA TYR A 353 -44.76 -13.56 34.93
C TYR A 353 -44.17 -14.95 34.75
N ASN A 354 -44.20 -15.50 33.53
CA ASN A 354 -43.60 -16.81 33.26
C ASN A 354 -42.10 -16.87 33.56
N ILE A 355 -41.35 -15.81 33.24
CA ILE A 355 -39.92 -15.72 33.58
C ILE A 355 -39.71 -15.65 35.08
N ARG A 356 -40.47 -14.79 35.78
CA ARG A 356 -40.37 -14.68 37.24
C ARG A 356 -40.63 -16.03 37.89
N ASP A 357 -41.66 -16.74 37.42
CA ASP A 357 -42.05 -18.03 37.97
C ASP A 357 -40.98 -19.10 37.63
N ALA A 358 -40.43 -19.11 36.41
CA ALA A 358 -39.30 -19.99 36.05
C ALA A 358 -38.02 -19.69 36.85
N CYS A 359 -37.69 -18.42 37.10
CA CYS A 359 -36.58 -18.02 37.96
C CYS A 359 -36.81 -18.44 39.41
N ARG A 360 -38.05 -18.32 39.91
CA ARG A 360 -38.42 -18.76 41.26
C ARG A 360 -38.24 -20.27 41.40
N ASP A 361 -38.74 -21.06 40.45
CA ASP A 361 -38.59 -22.52 40.44
C ASP A 361 -37.11 -22.92 40.38
N HIS A 362 -36.31 -22.20 39.60
CA HIS A 362 -34.87 -22.44 39.52
C HIS A 362 -34.15 -22.15 40.85
N MET A 363 -34.48 -21.02 41.50
CA MET A 363 -33.93 -20.64 42.80
C MET A 363 -34.35 -21.59 43.92
N GLU A 364 -35.62 -22.01 43.95
CA GLU A 364 -36.11 -23.02 44.89
C GLU A 364 -35.38 -24.37 44.66
N GLY A 365 -35.18 -24.77 43.40
CA GLY A 365 -34.38 -25.95 43.05
C GLY A 365 -32.91 -25.87 43.51
N TYR A 366 -32.28 -24.70 43.45
CA TYR A 366 -30.94 -24.49 44.02
C TYR A 366 -30.94 -24.63 45.55
N HIS A 367 -31.96 -24.11 46.22
CA HIS A 367 -32.10 -24.23 47.67
C HIS A 367 -32.19 -25.70 48.12
N TYR A 368 -33.03 -26.50 47.46
CA TYR A 368 -33.14 -27.94 47.75
C TYR A 368 -31.84 -28.72 47.46
N ARG A 369 -31.10 -28.36 46.40
CA ARG A 369 -29.81 -29.01 46.07
C ARG A 369 -28.70 -28.66 47.04
N TYR A 370 -28.74 -27.48 47.66
CA TYR A 370 -27.77 -27.08 48.68
C TYR A 370 -28.00 -27.81 50.00
N GLU A 371 -29.26 -28.00 50.42
CA GLU A 371 -29.57 -28.75 51.65
C GLU A 371 -29.21 -30.24 51.57
N ILE A 372 -29.31 -30.85 50.38
CA ILE A 372 -28.94 -32.27 50.17
C ILE A 372 -27.42 -32.50 50.13
N ASN A 373 -26.62 -31.51 49.73
CA ASN A 373 -25.17 -31.64 49.64
C ASN A 373 -24.42 -31.24 50.94
N THR A 374 -25.14 -30.95 52.01
CA THR A 374 -24.59 -30.57 53.32
C THR A 374 -24.53 -31.70 54.35
N ASP A 375 -24.49 -32.98 53.95
CA ASP A 375 -24.04 -34.07 54.84
C ASP A 375 -22.68 -34.66 54.40
N PRO A 376 -21.55 -34.19 54.97
CA PRO A 376 -20.19 -34.65 54.69
C PRO A 376 -19.78 -35.93 55.45
N ARG A 377 -20.70 -36.62 56.14
CA ARG A 377 -20.34 -37.79 56.96
C ARG A 377 -20.18 -39.08 56.13
N LEU A 378 -19.05 -39.18 55.44
CA LEU A 378 -18.41 -40.39 54.90
C LEU A 378 -18.28 -40.43 53.36
N THR A 379 -17.50 -39.53 52.77
CA THR A 379 -16.75 -39.89 51.55
C THR A 379 -15.30 -39.41 51.63
N ASN A 380 -14.54 -40.17 52.42
CA ASN A 380 -13.13 -40.52 52.18
C ASN A 380 -12.09 -39.38 52.16
N LEU A 381 -11.68 -38.97 53.37
CA LEU A 381 -10.26 -38.96 53.73
C LEU A 381 -10.05 -40.18 54.64
N SER A 382 -9.64 -41.34 54.13
CA SER A 382 -8.22 -41.69 53.92
C SER A 382 -7.40 -41.39 55.18
N LEU A 383 -7.25 -42.36 56.09
CA LEU A 383 -6.15 -43.33 56.07
C LEU A 383 -4.77 -42.67 56.14
N ASN A 384 -4.11 -42.91 57.27
CA ASN A 384 -2.66 -42.97 57.49
C ASN A 384 -1.89 -41.64 57.60
N SER A 385 -1.59 -41.25 58.85
CA SER A 385 -0.22 -41.23 59.43
C SER A 385 -0.17 -40.18 60.57
N ASP A 386 -0.33 -40.63 61.81
CA ASP A 386 0.75 -40.54 62.80
C ASP A 386 2.17 -40.71 62.21
N VAL A 387 3.05 -39.82 62.67
CA VAL A 387 4.53 -39.67 62.55
C VAL A 387 4.98 -38.44 61.76
#